data_AF-A0AB74BTZ4-F1
#
_entry.id   AF-A0AB74BTZ4-F1
#
_cell.length_a   1.000
_cell.length_b   1.000
_cell.length_c   1.000
_cell.angle_alpha   90.00
_cell.angle_beta   90.00
_cell.angle_gamma   90.00
#
_symmetry.space_group_name_H-M   'P 1'
#
loop_
_entity.id
_entity.type
_entity.pdbx_description
1 polymer ?
#
loop_
_entity_poly.entity_id
_entity_poly.type
_entity_poly.pdbx_seq_one_letter_code
_entity_poly.pdbx_strand_id
1 'polypeptide(L)'
;MAFAAPAIGSTLLFSRIFRPFSTSAPFLSLTPESASRNMSNNTQIATLAAGCFWGVEHLFRKNFGNGKGLLDAKVGYCGGETASPSYRAVCTGDTGHAEAVQVTFDPSIVTYRSLLEFFYRMHDPTTLNRQGPDVGTQYRSAIFTHGDEQEQIAKDVSEKVSKEWYKQPLSTDIVRAGQWWDAEEYHQLYLNKNPTGYECPAQYLRENVPASFCLTGGEDMRYELRTYVHLDGLEIVRLN
;
A
#
# COMPACT_ATOMS: atom_id res chain seq x y z
N MET A 1 -9.42 2.17 -96.79
CA MET A 1 -10.01 0.90 -97.27
C MET A 1 -10.80 0.34 -96.10
N ALA A 2 -12.11 0.62 -96.03
CA ALA A 2 -13.22 -0.30 -96.39
C ALA A 2 -13.40 -1.39 -95.31
N PHE A 3 -14.52 -1.68 -94.64
CA PHE A 3 -15.97 -1.54 -94.84
C PHE A 3 -16.64 -1.56 -93.43
N ALA A 4 -17.69 -0.76 -93.20
CA ALA A 4 -19.10 -1.16 -92.96
C ALA A 4 -19.47 -1.86 -91.62
N ALA A 5 -20.52 -1.31 -90.98
CA ALA A 5 -21.29 -1.79 -89.82
C ALA A 5 -22.31 -2.90 -90.24
N PRO A 6 -23.44 -3.22 -89.53
CA PRO A 6 -23.87 -3.03 -88.13
C PRO A 6 -24.63 -4.24 -87.48
N ALA A 7 -24.96 -4.10 -86.18
CA ALA A 7 -26.23 -4.40 -85.48
C ALA A 7 -26.85 -5.82 -85.25
N ILE A 8 -27.72 -5.83 -84.20
CA ILE A 8 -28.90 -6.67 -83.85
C ILE A 8 -28.59 -8.11 -83.34
N GLY A 9 -29.17 -8.68 -82.28
CA GLY A 9 -30.25 -8.30 -81.37
C GLY A 9 -30.52 -9.41 -80.32
N SER A 10 -31.62 -9.21 -79.58
CA SER A 10 -32.22 -9.94 -78.45
C SER A 10 -32.17 -11.47 -78.45
N THR A 11 -32.23 -12.11 -77.26
CA THR A 11 -33.37 -12.92 -76.75
C THR A 11 -33.12 -13.41 -75.31
N LEU A 12 -34.18 -13.39 -74.50
CA LEU A 12 -34.31 -13.85 -73.11
C LEU A 12 -34.32 -15.39 -73.00
N LEU A 13 -33.95 -15.99 -71.84
CA LEU A 13 -34.76 -16.99 -71.10
C LEU A 13 -34.00 -17.65 -69.92
N PHE A 14 -34.55 -17.43 -68.72
CA PHE A 14 -34.74 -18.36 -67.58
C PHE A 14 -33.67 -19.39 -67.18
N SER A 15 -33.20 -19.30 -65.92
CA SER A 15 -33.43 -20.28 -64.82
C SER A 15 -32.53 -19.93 -63.62
N ARG A 16 -33.10 -19.42 -62.53
CA ARG A 16 -33.49 -20.13 -61.29
C ARG A 16 -32.35 -20.44 -60.30
N ILE A 17 -32.45 -19.74 -59.17
CA ILE A 17 -32.25 -20.18 -57.77
C ILE A 17 -30.78 -20.30 -57.32
N PHE A 18 -30.33 -19.37 -56.46
CA PHE A 18 -30.07 -19.60 -55.04
C PHE A 18 -29.72 -18.27 -54.35
N ARG A 19 -30.44 -17.96 -53.27
CA ARG A 19 -30.15 -16.84 -52.35
C ARG A 19 -28.96 -17.22 -51.47
N PRO A 20 -28.11 -16.23 -51.12
CA PRO A 20 -27.78 -16.08 -49.71
C PRO A 20 -28.23 -14.70 -49.24
N PHE A 21 -29.01 -14.71 -48.16
CA PHE A 21 -29.26 -13.53 -47.35
C PHE A 21 -27.91 -12.94 -46.92
N SER A 22 -27.57 -11.77 -47.42
CA SER A 22 -26.55 -10.91 -46.81
C SER A 22 -27.28 -9.70 -46.25
N THR A 23 -27.65 -9.81 -44.98
CA THR A 23 -28.13 -8.70 -44.16
C THR A 23 -26.95 -7.75 -43.95
N SER A 24 -26.96 -6.62 -44.64
CA SER A 24 -26.15 -5.45 -44.32
C SER A 24 -26.62 -4.90 -42.96
N ALA A 25 -26.01 -5.38 -41.88
CA ALA A 25 -26.04 -4.67 -40.61
C ALA A 25 -25.20 -3.39 -40.75
N PRO A 26 -25.69 -2.22 -40.31
CA PRO A 26 -24.85 -1.04 -40.23
C PRO A 26 -23.74 -1.34 -39.24
N PHE A 27 -22.50 -1.12 -39.67
CA PHE A 27 -21.32 -1.20 -38.83
C PHE A 27 -21.46 -0.11 -37.76
N LEU A 28 -22.02 -0.46 -36.60
CA LEU A 28 -21.97 0.39 -35.41
C LEU A 28 -20.48 0.57 -35.11
N SER A 29 -19.99 1.77 -35.35
CA SER A 29 -18.70 2.22 -34.87
C SER A 29 -18.77 2.19 -33.34
N LEU A 30 -18.33 1.08 -32.76
CA LEU A 30 -17.97 1.02 -31.35
C LEU A 30 -16.70 1.84 -31.22
N THR A 31 -16.86 3.14 -31.04
CA THR A 31 -15.82 3.92 -30.38
C THR A 31 -15.54 3.24 -29.05
N PRO A 32 -14.28 3.01 -28.68
CA PRO A 32 -13.93 2.66 -27.31
C PRO A 32 -14.03 3.95 -26.50
N GLU A 33 -15.25 4.45 -26.32
CA GLU A 33 -15.59 5.44 -25.30
C GLU A 33 -16.15 4.71 -24.08
N SER A 34 -15.38 3.73 -23.61
CA SER A 34 -15.66 3.00 -22.38
C SER A 34 -14.37 2.37 -21.87
N ALA A 35 -13.54 3.20 -21.25
CA ALA A 35 -12.75 2.89 -20.04
C ALA A 35 -11.68 3.97 -19.82
N SER A 36 -12.09 5.25 -19.83
CA SER A 36 -11.41 6.16 -18.91
C SER A 36 -11.82 5.72 -17.52
N ARG A 37 -11.05 4.80 -16.92
CA ARG A 37 -11.04 4.68 -15.47
C ARG A 37 -10.76 6.08 -14.96
N ASN A 38 -11.70 6.67 -14.22
CA ASN A 38 -11.42 7.81 -13.37
C ASN A 38 -10.20 7.43 -12.51
N MET A 39 -9.03 7.89 -12.93
CA MET A 39 -7.79 7.75 -12.19
C MET A 39 -7.94 8.58 -10.93
N SER A 40 -7.81 7.94 -9.78
CA SER A 40 -7.66 8.57 -8.48
C SER A 40 -6.40 9.45 -8.48
N ASN A 41 -6.52 10.71 -8.89
CA ASN A 41 -5.45 11.72 -8.78
C ASN A 41 -5.19 12.17 -7.32
N ASN A 42 -5.64 11.43 -6.31
CA ASN A 42 -5.57 11.87 -4.92
C ASN A 42 -4.61 11.00 -4.11
N THR A 43 -3.33 10.99 -4.46
CA THR A 43 -2.29 10.34 -3.66
C THR A 43 -2.12 11.05 -2.31
N GLN A 44 -1.93 10.27 -1.23
CA GLN A 44 -1.62 10.81 0.10
C GLN A 44 -0.30 10.26 0.64
N ILE A 45 0.27 10.98 1.63
CA ILE A 45 1.54 10.65 2.29
C ILE A 45 1.30 10.45 3.78
N ALA A 46 1.87 9.38 4.35
CA ALA A 46 1.98 9.15 5.79
C ALA A 46 3.46 9.04 6.16
N THR A 47 3.90 9.68 7.25
CA THR A 47 5.28 9.58 7.72
C THR A 47 5.32 9.01 9.13
N LEU A 48 5.98 7.85 9.29
CA LEU A 48 5.87 6.99 10.47
C LEU A 48 7.26 6.54 10.94
N ALA A 49 7.54 6.64 12.23
CA ALA A 49 8.76 6.12 12.87
C ALA A 49 8.39 5.02 13.87
N ALA A 50 9.05 3.87 13.77
CA ALA A 50 8.72 2.67 14.53
C ALA A 50 9.96 1.80 14.82
N GLY A 51 11.10 2.44 15.14
CA GLY A 51 12.39 1.78 15.28
C GLY A 51 13.16 1.72 13.97
N CYS A 52 14.00 0.69 13.79
CA CYS A 52 14.79 0.47 12.58
C CYS A 52 13.91 0.56 11.32
N PHE A 53 14.13 1.55 10.47
CA PHE A 53 13.25 1.80 9.32
C PHE A 53 13.26 0.70 8.25
N TRP A 54 14.22 -0.24 8.28
CA TRP A 54 14.32 -1.35 7.34
C TRP A 54 13.17 -2.33 7.51
N GLY A 55 12.89 -2.75 8.74
CA GLY A 55 11.76 -3.61 9.05
C GLY A 55 10.43 -2.88 8.82
N VAL A 56 10.40 -1.56 9.07
CA VAL A 56 9.19 -0.76 8.82
C VAL A 56 8.83 -0.73 7.33
N GLU A 57 9.79 -0.36 6.48
CA GLU A 57 9.60 -0.35 5.02
C GLU A 57 9.20 -1.74 4.50
N HIS A 58 9.91 -2.77 4.96
CA HIS A 58 9.66 -4.15 4.55
C HIS A 58 8.22 -4.59 4.86
N LEU A 59 7.75 -4.34 6.08
CA LEU A 59 6.39 -4.71 6.50
C LEU A 59 5.31 -3.93 5.73
N PHE A 60 5.49 -2.62 5.50
CA PHE A 60 4.54 -1.87 4.66
C PHE A 60 4.48 -2.42 3.23
N ARG A 61 5.64 -2.68 2.61
CA ARG A 61 5.71 -3.23 1.26
C ARG A 61 5.08 -4.62 1.16
N LYS A 62 5.32 -5.48 2.14
CA LYS A 62 4.73 -6.83 2.20
C LYS A 62 3.22 -6.80 2.35
N ASN A 63 2.69 -5.92 3.19
CA ASN A 63 1.27 -5.92 3.55
C ASN A 63 0.38 -5.06 2.64
N PHE A 64 0.90 -3.95 2.11
CA PHE A 64 0.13 -3.00 1.30
C PHE A 64 0.60 -2.89 -0.15
N GLY A 65 1.72 -3.54 -0.51
CA GLY A 65 2.18 -3.63 -1.89
C GLY A 65 1.25 -4.47 -2.79
N ASN A 66 1.67 -4.68 -4.03
CA ASN A 66 1.00 -5.55 -5.01
C ASN A 66 -0.49 -5.22 -5.22
N GLY A 67 -0.81 -3.92 -5.32
CA GLY A 67 -2.18 -3.43 -5.57
C GLY A 67 -3.05 -3.25 -4.32
N LYS A 68 -2.51 -3.47 -3.11
CA LYS A 68 -3.21 -3.28 -1.83
C LYS A 68 -3.13 -1.83 -1.30
N GLY A 69 -2.89 -0.86 -2.19
CA GLY A 69 -2.97 0.57 -1.91
C GLY A 69 -1.65 1.29 -1.66
N LEU A 70 -0.54 0.58 -1.42
CA LEU A 70 0.79 1.20 -1.38
C LEU A 70 1.27 1.56 -2.78
N LEU A 71 1.63 2.82 -2.99
CA LEU A 71 2.23 3.31 -4.23
C LEU A 71 3.76 3.36 -4.12
N ASP A 72 4.29 3.85 -3.00
CA ASP A 72 5.73 3.81 -2.67
C ASP A 72 5.98 3.88 -1.16
N ALA A 73 7.16 3.48 -0.72
CA ALA A 73 7.64 3.63 0.66
C ALA A 73 9.13 3.98 0.67
N LYS A 74 9.50 5.13 1.20
CA LYS A 74 10.91 5.55 1.30
C LYS A 74 11.36 5.65 2.75
N VAL A 75 12.57 5.19 3.03
CA VAL A 75 13.21 5.37 4.33
C VAL A 75 13.96 6.69 4.40
N GLY A 76 13.97 7.33 5.56
CA GLY A 76 14.59 8.64 5.73
C GLY A 76 14.61 9.12 7.16
N TYR A 77 14.96 10.40 7.32
CA TYR A 77 15.15 11.06 8.60
C TYR A 77 14.25 12.29 8.70
N CYS A 78 13.58 12.46 9.84
CA CYS A 78 12.80 13.67 10.11
C CYS A 78 12.59 13.90 11.62
N GLY A 79 12.08 15.07 11.98
CA GLY A 79 11.74 15.41 13.37
C GLY A 79 12.93 15.83 14.24
N GLY A 80 14.12 16.01 13.66
CA GLY A 80 15.30 16.56 14.31
C GLY A 80 15.63 17.99 13.87
N GLU A 81 16.73 18.53 14.40
CA GLU A 81 17.15 19.92 14.23
C GLU A 81 18.25 20.11 13.17
N THR A 82 19.06 19.07 12.94
CA THR A 82 20.19 19.14 12.00
C THR A 82 19.71 19.11 10.54
N ALA A 83 20.21 20.02 9.70
CA ALA A 83 19.96 19.97 8.26
C ALA A 83 20.81 18.90 7.56
N SER A 84 20.26 18.25 6.53
CA SER A 84 20.93 17.24 5.70
C SER A 84 21.69 16.18 6.52
N PRO A 85 21.04 15.48 7.47
CA PRO A 85 21.71 14.49 8.30
C PRO A 85 22.17 13.30 7.44
N SER A 86 23.38 12.79 7.73
CA SER A 86 23.81 11.47 7.24
C SER A 86 23.41 10.39 8.23
N TYR A 87 23.30 9.14 7.78
CA TYR A 87 23.05 8.00 8.68
C TYR A 87 23.99 8.00 9.88
N ARG A 88 25.30 8.21 9.63
CA ARG A 88 26.33 8.25 10.68
C ARG A 88 26.04 9.32 11.73
N ALA A 89 25.55 10.49 11.31
CA ALA A 89 25.18 11.55 12.23
C ALA A 89 23.93 11.15 13.03
N VAL A 90 22.91 10.57 12.39
CA VAL A 90 21.69 10.11 13.08
C VAL A 90 22.01 9.03 14.12
N CYS A 91 22.91 8.08 13.80
CA CYS A 91 23.34 7.04 14.74
C CYS A 91 23.99 7.55 16.02
N THR A 92 24.48 8.81 16.05
CA THR A 92 25.01 9.40 17.29
C THR A 92 23.90 9.70 18.30
N GLY A 93 22.66 9.87 17.85
CA GLY A 93 21.53 10.32 18.67
C GLY A 93 21.43 11.85 18.83
N ASP A 94 22.47 12.60 18.46
CA ASP A 94 22.57 14.04 18.74
C ASP A 94 21.80 14.93 17.76
N THR A 95 21.31 14.36 16.65
CA THR A 95 20.61 15.14 15.60
C THR A 95 19.13 15.41 15.91
N GLY A 96 18.55 14.66 16.85
CA GLY A 96 17.11 14.66 17.14
C GLY A 96 16.24 13.95 16.09
N HIS A 97 16.79 13.54 14.94
CA HIS A 97 16.02 12.87 13.89
C HIS A 97 15.56 11.48 14.33
N ALA A 98 14.34 11.11 13.91
CA ALA A 98 13.88 9.73 13.90
C ALA A 98 14.26 9.06 12.57
N GLU A 99 14.59 7.78 12.62
CA GLU A 99 14.44 6.90 11.48
C GLU A 99 12.94 6.72 11.19
N ALA A 100 12.54 7.03 9.96
CA ALA A 100 11.14 7.04 9.57
C ALA A 100 10.94 6.48 8.17
N VAL A 101 9.70 6.13 7.86
CA VAL A 101 9.23 5.71 6.54
C VAL A 101 8.17 6.69 6.06
N GLN A 102 8.35 7.19 4.85
CA GLN A 102 7.35 7.97 4.13
C GLN A 102 6.59 7.04 3.18
N VAL A 103 5.35 6.73 3.55
CA VAL A 103 4.41 5.86 2.84
C VAL A 103 3.56 6.71 1.92
N THR A 104 3.66 6.47 0.62
CA THR A 104 2.81 7.07 -0.41
C THR A 104 1.72 6.07 -0.78
N PHE A 105 0.44 6.44 -0.66
CA PHE A 105 -0.67 5.51 -0.80
C PHE A 105 -1.86 6.10 -1.56
N ASP A 106 -2.68 5.21 -2.14
CA ASP A 106 -3.97 5.56 -2.74
C ASP A 106 -5.08 5.46 -1.67
N PRO A 107 -5.66 6.60 -1.22
CA PRO A 107 -6.70 6.62 -0.20
C PRO A 107 -8.02 6.00 -0.65
N SER A 108 -8.20 5.73 -1.95
CA SER A 108 -9.36 4.98 -2.46
C SER A 108 -9.24 3.46 -2.23
N ILE A 109 -8.03 2.96 -1.95
CA ILE A 109 -7.75 1.54 -1.72
C ILE A 109 -7.44 1.28 -0.24
N VAL A 110 -6.60 2.11 0.40
CA VAL A 110 -6.21 1.98 1.81
C VAL A 110 -6.35 3.31 2.52
N THR A 111 -6.95 3.32 3.72
CA THR A 111 -7.14 4.56 4.48
C THR A 111 -5.93 4.86 5.36
N TYR A 112 -5.71 6.15 5.67
CA TYR A 112 -4.71 6.56 6.65
C TYR A 112 -4.90 5.88 8.02
N ARG A 113 -6.16 5.73 8.46
CA ARG A 113 -6.51 4.99 9.67
C ARG A 113 -6.00 3.55 9.61
N SER A 114 -6.23 2.83 8.52
CA SER A 114 -5.77 1.45 8.34
C SER A 114 -4.23 1.34 8.40
N LEU A 115 -3.51 2.34 7.86
CA LEU A 115 -2.05 2.40 7.98
C LEU A 115 -1.60 2.61 9.43
N LEU A 116 -2.32 3.43 10.22
CA LEU A 116 -2.03 3.62 11.65
C LEU A 116 -2.36 2.39 12.50
N GLU A 117 -3.47 1.72 12.22
CA GLU A 117 -3.82 0.46 12.88
C GLU A 117 -2.75 -0.60 12.61
N PHE A 118 -2.24 -0.67 11.38
CA PHE A 118 -1.10 -1.52 11.04
C PHE A 118 0.18 -1.09 11.76
N PHE A 119 0.48 0.20 11.78
CA PHE A 119 1.62 0.77 12.51
C PHE A 119 1.65 0.31 13.97
N TYR A 120 0.52 0.32 14.68
CA TYR A 120 0.45 -0.16 16.07
C TYR A 120 0.55 -1.68 16.23
N ARG A 121 0.35 -2.44 15.16
CA ARG A 121 0.56 -3.90 15.13
C ARG A 121 1.98 -4.32 14.91
N MET A 122 2.74 -3.53 14.15
CA MET A 122 4.05 -3.93 13.69
C MET A 122 5.19 -3.64 14.67
N HIS A 123 5.05 -2.73 15.63
CA HIS A 123 6.12 -2.40 16.60
C HIS A 123 5.58 -2.29 18.03
N ASP A 124 6.46 -2.19 19.04
CA ASP A 124 6.08 -1.85 20.41
C ASP A 124 5.98 -0.32 20.57
N PRO A 125 4.76 0.26 20.70
CA PRO A 125 4.57 1.70 20.83
C PRO A 125 4.75 2.18 22.28
N THR A 126 5.08 1.30 23.23
CA THR A 126 5.11 1.64 24.67
C THR A 126 6.51 1.96 25.15
N THR A 127 7.54 1.58 24.39
CA THR A 127 8.94 1.83 24.73
C THR A 127 9.43 3.20 24.27
N LEU A 128 9.81 4.04 25.23
CA LEU A 128 10.38 5.36 24.95
C LEU A 128 11.78 5.22 24.33
N ASN A 129 11.99 5.87 23.17
CA ASN A 129 13.28 5.96 22.47
C ASN A 129 13.99 4.59 22.29
N ARG A 130 13.21 3.57 21.97
CA ARG A 130 13.69 2.19 21.80
C ARG A 130 12.72 1.37 20.98
N GLN A 131 13.25 0.44 20.18
CA GLN A 131 12.49 -0.67 19.62
C GLN A 131 13.29 -1.97 19.73
N GLY A 132 12.84 -2.91 20.56
CA GLY A 132 13.59 -4.13 20.84
C GLY A 132 15.02 -3.82 21.32
N PRO A 133 16.07 -4.37 20.68
CA PRO A 133 17.46 -4.08 21.02
C PRO A 133 17.97 -2.73 20.47
N ASP A 134 17.23 -2.07 19.58
CA ASP A 134 17.62 -0.79 18.99
C ASP A 134 17.29 0.36 19.96
N VAL A 135 18.31 0.97 20.56
CA VAL A 135 18.17 1.99 21.61
C VAL A 135 18.65 3.34 21.13
N GLY A 136 17.82 4.36 21.28
CA GLY A 136 18.15 5.74 20.92
C GLY A 136 16.93 6.53 20.45
N THR A 137 17.02 7.86 20.51
CA THR A 137 15.96 8.77 20.09
C THR A 137 15.58 8.59 18.62
N GLN A 138 16.53 8.12 17.79
CA GLN A 138 16.28 7.79 16.39
C GLN A 138 15.33 6.62 16.20
N TYR A 139 15.19 5.74 17.20
CA TYR A 139 14.33 4.56 17.15
C TYR A 139 13.00 4.74 17.87
N ARG A 140 12.63 5.99 18.21
CA ARG A 140 11.36 6.30 18.87
C ARG A 140 10.15 5.96 17.99
N SER A 141 9.02 5.72 18.65
CA SER A 141 7.71 5.65 17.99
C SER A 141 7.21 7.07 17.72
N ALA A 142 6.89 7.41 16.48
CA ALA A 142 6.31 8.71 16.14
C ALA A 142 5.43 8.66 14.88
N ILE A 143 4.42 9.52 14.86
CA ILE A 143 3.53 9.80 13.72
C ILE A 143 3.72 11.27 13.34
N PHE A 144 4.24 11.50 12.14
CA PHE A 144 4.46 12.83 11.57
C PHE A 144 3.31 13.17 10.62
N THR A 145 2.41 14.06 11.05
CA THR A 145 1.11 14.30 10.41
C THR A 145 1.21 15.33 9.28
N HIS A 146 0.52 15.06 8.16
CA HIS A 146 0.47 15.91 6.96
C HIS A 146 -0.79 16.79 6.86
N GLY A 147 -1.32 17.24 8.00
CA GLY A 147 -2.50 18.11 8.07
C GLY A 147 -3.34 17.83 9.29
N ASP A 148 -4.33 18.69 9.53
CA ASP A 148 -5.19 18.62 10.71
C ASP A 148 -6.04 17.34 10.70
N GLU A 149 -6.46 16.88 9.51
CA GLU A 149 -7.19 15.62 9.35
C GLU A 149 -6.35 14.41 9.81
N GLN A 150 -5.10 14.32 9.36
CA GLN A 150 -4.21 13.24 9.80
C GLN A 150 -3.91 13.33 11.30
N GLU A 151 -3.72 14.53 11.84
CA GLU A 151 -3.51 14.71 13.27
C GLU A 151 -4.72 14.25 14.10
N GLN A 152 -5.93 14.60 13.67
CA GLN A 152 -7.15 14.17 14.35
C GLN A 152 -7.33 12.65 14.29
N ILE A 153 -7.09 12.03 13.13
CA ILE A 153 -7.16 10.58 12.96
C ILE A 153 -6.08 9.89 13.81
N ALA A 154 -4.85 10.43 13.83
CA ALA A 154 -3.75 9.88 14.61
C ALA A 154 -4.07 9.89 16.10
N LYS A 155 -4.59 11.01 16.63
CA LYS A 155 -4.99 11.11 18.04
C LYS A 155 -6.08 10.11 18.39
N ASP A 156 -7.13 10.02 17.57
CA ASP A 156 -8.25 9.10 17.78
C ASP A 156 -7.79 7.62 17.78
N VAL A 157 -7.00 7.21 16.77
CA VAL A 157 -6.47 5.84 16.70
C VAL A 157 -5.57 5.55 17.91
N SER A 158 -4.67 6.46 18.25
CA SER A 158 -3.73 6.29 19.38
C SER A 158 -4.45 6.17 20.71
N GLU A 159 -5.48 7.00 20.94
CA GLU A 159 -6.29 6.95 22.14
C GLU A 159 -7.03 5.61 22.26
N LYS A 160 -7.63 5.13 21.16
CA LYS A 160 -8.30 3.84 21.12
C LYS A 160 -7.32 2.68 21.36
N VAL A 161 -6.15 2.71 20.73
CA VAL A 161 -5.09 1.69 20.89
C VAL A 161 -4.59 1.66 22.34
N SER A 162 -4.35 2.82 22.93
CA SER A 162 -3.92 2.93 24.32
C SER A 162 -4.96 2.33 25.29
N LYS A 163 -6.24 2.67 25.11
CA LYS A 163 -7.32 2.24 26.02
C LYS A 163 -7.74 0.79 25.85
N GLU A 164 -7.96 0.35 24.61
CA GLU A 164 -8.60 -0.94 24.34
C GLU A 164 -7.59 -2.07 24.17
N TRP A 165 -6.41 -1.77 23.62
CA TRP A 165 -5.43 -2.77 23.24
C TRP A 165 -4.29 -2.89 24.24
N TYR A 166 -3.43 -1.88 24.31
CA TYR A 166 -2.25 -1.92 25.18
C TYR A 166 -2.60 -1.69 26.65
N LYS A 167 -3.75 -1.07 26.94
CA LYS A 167 -4.26 -0.77 28.27
C LYS A 167 -3.25 -0.01 29.14
N GLN A 168 -2.44 0.82 28.49
CA GLN A 168 -1.41 1.65 29.10
C GLN A 168 -1.07 2.84 28.17
N PRO A 169 -0.42 3.90 28.68
CA PRO A 169 0.05 5.01 27.86
C PRO A 169 1.01 4.55 26.75
N LEU A 170 0.90 5.18 25.59
CA LEU A 170 1.83 4.97 24.48
C LEU A 170 2.96 6.01 24.55
N SER A 171 4.15 5.61 24.12
CA SER A 171 5.31 6.50 23.92
C SER A 171 5.36 7.10 22.51
N THR A 172 4.30 6.91 21.71
CA THR A 172 4.22 7.43 20.33
C THR A 172 4.01 8.94 20.33
N ASP A 173 4.96 9.67 19.76
CA ASP A 173 4.81 11.11 19.51
C ASP A 173 3.85 11.36 18.34
N ILE A 174 2.91 12.30 18.47
CA ILE A 174 2.08 12.77 17.35
C ILE A 174 2.42 14.23 17.11
N VAL A 175 3.12 14.51 16.01
CA VAL A 175 3.67 15.83 15.73
C VAL A 175 3.46 16.18 14.27
N ARG A 176 3.42 17.48 13.94
CA ARG A 176 3.31 17.93 12.55
C ARG A 176 4.58 17.53 11.80
N ALA A 177 4.42 17.01 10.58
CA ALA A 177 5.55 16.69 9.72
C ALA A 177 6.37 17.95 9.42
N GLY A 178 7.68 17.88 9.70
CA GLY A 178 8.66 18.91 9.36
C GLY A 178 9.39 18.58 8.07
N GLN A 179 10.65 19.04 7.98
CA GLN A 179 11.52 18.71 6.85
C GLN A 179 11.82 17.20 6.80
N TRP A 180 11.77 16.65 5.59
CA TRP A 180 12.12 15.27 5.28
C TRP A 180 13.49 15.19 4.60
N TRP A 181 14.25 14.15 4.93
CA TRP A 181 15.54 13.83 4.34
C TRP A 181 15.53 12.36 3.90
N ASP A 182 15.64 12.10 2.60
CA ASP A 182 15.81 10.73 2.09
C ASP A 182 17.10 10.15 2.68
N ALA A 183 17.02 8.93 3.23
CA ALA A 183 18.21 8.18 3.61
C ALA A 183 18.97 7.69 2.37
N GLU A 184 20.23 7.36 2.55
CA GLU A 184 21.12 6.91 1.48
C GLU A 184 20.55 5.70 0.72
N GLU A 185 20.86 5.58 -0.57
CA GLU A 185 20.29 4.54 -1.46
C GLU A 185 20.49 3.10 -0.96
N TYR A 186 21.55 2.84 -0.19
CA TYR A 186 21.80 1.52 0.37
C TYR A 186 20.82 1.16 1.51
N HIS A 187 20.16 2.14 2.13
CA HIS A 187 19.11 1.89 3.12
C HIS A 187 17.74 1.61 2.46
N GLN A 188 17.49 2.16 1.27
CA GLN A 188 16.24 1.94 0.55
C GLN A 188 16.11 0.47 0.15
N LEU A 189 14.95 -0.14 0.40
CA LEU A 189 14.68 -1.54 0.06
C LEU A 189 15.68 -2.52 0.70
N TYR A 190 16.28 -2.20 1.85
CA TYR A 190 17.39 -2.97 2.42
C TYR A 190 17.07 -4.46 2.58
N LEU A 191 15.95 -4.81 3.24
CA LEU A 191 15.55 -6.21 3.45
C LEU A 191 15.03 -6.90 2.17
N ASN A 192 14.60 -6.13 1.16
CA ASN A 192 14.28 -6.67 -0.15
C ASN A 192 15.56 -7.03 -0.94
N LYS A 193 16.60 -6.20 -0.81
CA LYS A 193 17.93 -6.41 -1.42
C LYS A 193 18.73 -7.47 -0.65
N ASN A 194 18.53 -7.57 0.67
CA ASN A 194 19.22 -8.47 1.58
C ASN A 194 18.22 -9.22 2.50
N PRO A 195 17.61 -10.33 2.02
CA PRO A 195 16.59 -11.06 2.77
C PRO A 195 17.06 -11.73 4.07
N THR A 196 18.38 -11.83 4.27
CA THR A 196 19.00 -12.34 5.51
C THR A 196 19.60 -11.21 6.35
N GLY A 197 19.22 -9.96 6.05
CA GLY A 197 19.67 -8.77 6.77
C GLY A 197 19.15 -8.73 8.20
N TYR A 198 19.59 -7.73 8.94
CA TYR A 198 19.10 -7.51 10.29
C TYR A 198 17.61 -7.14 10.28
N GLU A 199 16.81 -7.89 11.03
CA GLU A 199 15.42 -7.60 11.34
C GLU A 199 15.29 -7.38 12.85
N CYS A 200 14.69 -6.27 13.25
CA CYS A 200 14.45 -6.00 14.66
C CYS A 200 13.41 -7.01 15.19
N PRO A 201 13.71 -7.77 16.26
CA PRO A 201 12.80 -8.80 16.78
C PRO A 201 11.49 -8.24 17.35
N ALA A 202 11.42 -6.93 17.61
CA ALA A 202 10.19 -6.28 18.06
C ALA A 202 9.31 -5.76 16.89
N GLN A 203 9.80 -5.89 15.65
CA GLN A 203 9.13 -5.49 14.41
C GLN A 203 8.48 -6.68 13.70
N TYR A 204 7.28 -7.07 14.15
CA TYR A 204 6.49 -8.15 13.57
C TYR A 204 5.01 -7.88 13.74
N LEU A 205 4.16 -8.55 12.94
CA LEU A 205 2.71 -8.38 13.05
C LEU A 205 2.16 -9.12 14.26
N ARG A 206 1.71 -8.36 15.26
CA ARG A 206 0.99 -8.90 16.42
C ARG A 206 -0.38 -9.42 15.99
N GLU A 207 -0.71 -10.63 16.43
CA GLU A 207 -2.00 -11.30 16.17
C GLU A 207 -3.07 -10.95 17.20
N ASN A 208 -2.66 -10.62 18.43
CA ASN A 208 -3.54 -10.31 19.56
C ASN A 208 -4.12 -8.89 19.45
N VAL A 209 -4.88 -8.62 18.40
CA VAL A 209 -5.54 -7.34 18.12
C VAL A 209 -6.98 -7.40 18.63
N PRO A 210 -7.48 -6.40 19.39
CA PRO A 210 -8.88 -6.39 19.83
C PRO A 210 -9.83 -6.41 18.63
N ALA A 211 -10.97 -7.10 18.77
CA ALA A 211 -11.96 -7.23 17.71
C ALA A 211 -12.46 -5.88 17.16
N SER A 212 -12.42 -4.83 17.97
CA SER A 212 -12.76 -3.45 17.59
C SER A 212 -11.82 -2.84 16.54
N PHE A 213 -10.66 -3.44 16.29
CA PHE A 213 -9.69 -3.08 15.25
C PHE A 213 -9.67 -4.09 14.08
N CYS A 214 -10.45 -5.16 14.16
CA CYS A 214 -10.58 -6.17 13.10
C CYS A 214 -11.69 -5.87 12.09
N LEU A 215 -12.44 -4.76 12.27
CA LEU A 215 -13.68 -4.48 11.54
C LEU A 215 -13.58 -3.33 10.52
N THR A 216 -12.39 -2.77 10.29
CA THR A 216 -12.17 -1.59 9.43
C THR A 216 -11.20 -1.89 8.28
N GLY A 217 -11.56 -2.84 7.43
CA GLY A 217 -10.85 -3.11 6.18
C GLY A 217 -11.40 -4.36 5.54
N GLY A 218 -11.71 -4.30 4.25
CA GLY A 218 -12.39 -5.35 3.49
C GLY A 218 -11.81 -6.75 3.66
N GLU A 219 -12.57 -7.74 3.21
CA GLU A 219 -12.38 -9.20 3.33
C GLU A 219 -10.99 -9.77 2.96
N ASP A 220 -10.02 -8.94 2.59
CA ASP A 220 -8.74 -9.32 1.99
C ASP A 220 -7.61 -9.59 3.00
N MET A 221 -7.66 -9.04 4.22
CA MET A 221 -6.68 -9.39 5.28
C MET A 221 -6.98 -10.74 5.97
N ARG A 222 -8.12 -11.37 5.66
CA ARG A 222 -8.50 -12.68 6.21
C ARG A 222 -7.95 -13.86 5.40
N TYR A 223 -7.55 -13.64 4.14
CA TYR A 223 -7.10 -14.73 3.27
C TYR A 223 -5.74 -15.33 3.72
N GLU A 224 -4.78 -14.51 4.14
CA GLU A 224 -3.49 -15.03 4.65
C GLU A 224 -3.65 -15.76 5.99
N LEU A 225 -4.49 -15.26 6.90
CA LEU A 225 -4.75 -15.91 8.21
C LEU A 225 -5.41 -17.28 8.06
N ARG A 226 -6.27 -17.49 7.05
CA ARG A 226 -6.93 -18.78 6.82
C ARG A 226 -5.98 -19.84 6.24
N THR A 227 -4.93 -19.41 5.55
CA THR A 227 -3.95 -20.31 4.96
C THR A 227 -2.96 -20.81 6.02
N TYR A 228 -2.59 -19.95 6.97
CA TYR A 228 -1.68 -20.30 8.06
C TYR A 228 -2.31 -21.28 9.08
N VAL A 229 -3.57 -21.04 9.48
CA VAL A 229 -4.30 -21.96 10.39
C VAL A 229 -4.52 -23.34 9.76
N HIS A 230 -4.56 -23.45 8.44
CA HIS A 230 -4.76 -24.73 7.76
C HIS A 230 -3.47 -25.56 7.61
N LEU A 231 -2.29 -24.95 7.77
CA LEU A 231 -0.99 -25.63 7.59
C LEU A 231 -0.45 -26.27 8.89
N ASP A 232 -0.96 -25.87 10.07
CA ASP A 232 -0.43 -26.32 11.37
C ASP A 232 -1.36 -27.24 12.18
N GLY A 233 -2.45 -27.78 11.59
CA GLY A 233 -3.47 -28.50 12.36
C GLY A 233 -4.02 -29.76 11.71
N LEU A 234 -3.39 -30.90 11.98
CA LEU A 234 -4.01 -32.22 11.92
C LEU A 234 -5.20 -32.28 12.89
N GLU A 235 -6.44 -32.30 12.38
CA GLU A 235 -7.48 -33.28 12.73
C GLU A 235 -8.78 -32.96 11.97
N ILE A 236 -9.10 -33.82 11.00
CA ILE A 236 -10.44 -33.85 10.39
C ILE A 236 -11.33 -34.68 11.31
N VAL A 237 -12.12 -34.02 12.16
CA VAL A 237 -13.32 -34.65 12.73
C VAL A 237 -14.51 -34.26 11.86
N ARG A 238 -14.92 -35.19 10.99
CA ARG A 238 -16.24 -35.18 10.37
C ARG A 238 -17.29 -35.28 11.48
N LEU A 239 -18.26 -34.37 11.49
CA LEU A 239 -19.56 -34.61 12.10
C LEU A 239 -20.63 -34.60 11.00
N ASN A 240 -21.50 -35.60 11.10
CA ASN A 240 -22.55 -36.00 10.15
C ASN A 240 -23.54 -34.88 9.80
#